data_AF-A0A850F525-F1
#
_entry.id   AF-A0A850F525-F1
#
_cell.length_a   1.000
_cell.length_b   1.000
_cell.length_c   1.000
_cell.angle_alpha   90.00
_cell.angle_beta   90.00
_cell.angle_gamma   90.00
#
_symmetry.space_group_name_H-M   'P 1'
#
loop_
_entity.id
_entity.type
_entity.pdbx_description
1 polymer ?
#
loop_
_entity_poly.entity_id
_entity_poly.type
_entity_poly.pdbx_seq_one_letter_code
_entity_poly.pdbx_strand_id
1 'polypeptide(L)'
;MIARLEKILQGELQPTDTDKRFYTHEIRELERYRALGVPDGMEDESVWNDTHTATLEDFKVSEKTQPLYTPDADKAYEEQERRENT
;
A
#
# COMPACT_ATOMS: atom_id res chain seq x y z
N MET A 1 -0.36 8.45 -4.34
CA MET A 1 0.32 7.27 -4.92
C MET A 1 -0.12 6.89 -6.34
N ILE A 2 -1.41 6.94 -6.69
CA ILE A 2 -1.92 6.56 -8.03
C ILE A 2 -1.15 7.24 -9.18
N ALA A 3 -1.03 8.57 -9.16
CA ALA A 3 -0.31 9.31 -10.21
C ALA A 3 1.15 8.88 -10.40
N ARG A 4 1.81 8.38 -9.34
CA ARG A 4 3.18 7.87 -9.43
C ARG A 4 3.21 6.51 -10.13
N LEU A 5 2.29 5.62 -9.78
CA LEU A 5 2.15 4.30 -10.42
C LEU A 5 1.79 4.43 -11.90
N GLU A 6 0.95 5.40 -12.26
CA GLU A 6 0.61 5.70 -13.66
C GLU A 6 1.84 6.11 -14.48
N LYS A 7 2.69 7.00 -13.93
CA LYS A 7 3.96 7.39 -14.57
C LYS A 7 4.92 6.21 -14.73
N ILE A 8 4.95 5.30 -13.75
CA ILE A 8 5.74 4.06 -13.85
C ILE A 8 5.21 3.18 -14.98
N LEU A 9 3.89 3.00 -15.05
CA LEU A 9 3.23 2.20 -16.08
C LEU A 9 3.48 2.77 -17.49
N GLN A 10 3.50 4.09 -17.63
CA GLN A 10 3.78 4.80 -18.88
C GLN A 10 5.28 4.80 -19.26
N GLY A 11 6.16 4.33 -18.37
CA GLY A 11 7.61 4.33 -18.57
C GLY A 11 8.27 5.70 -18.36
N GLU A 12 7.51 6.71 -17.92
CA GLU A 12 8.01 8.05 -17.59
C GLU A 12 8.84 8.07 -16.31
N LEU A 13 8.62 7.08 -15.44
CA LEU A 13 9.33 6.93 -14.18
C LEU A 13 9.82 5.49 -14.01
N GLN A 14 11.10 5.31 -13.70
CA GLN A 14 11.61 3.97 -13.38
C GLN A 14 11.14 3.55 -11.98
N PRO A 15 10.61 2.32 -11.82
CA PRO A 15 10.15 1.85 -10.53
C PRO A 15 11.32 1.67 -9.57
N THR A 16 11.19 2.27 -8.37
CA THR A 16 12.11 2.02 -7.26
C THR A 16 11.78 0.71 -6.55
N ASP A 17 12.65 0.29 -5.64
CA ASP A 17 12.43 -0.87 -4.79
C ASP A 17 11.19 -0.71 -3.88
N THR A 18 10.94 0.52 -3.40
CA THR A 18 9.70 0.87 -2.67
C THR A 18 8.46 0.70 -3.53
N ASP A 19 8.49 1.17 -4.78
CA ASP A 19 7.34 1.05 -5.69
C ASP A 19 6.99 -0.43 -5.95
N LYS A 20 8.02 -1.28 -6.09
CA LYS A 20 7.85 -2.71 -6.28
C LYS A 20 7.27 -3.40 -5.05
N ARG A 21 7.78 -3.07 -3.86
CA ARG A 21 7.25 -3.59 -2.59
C ARG A 21 5.80 -3.20 -2.40
N PHE A 22 5.49 -1.91 -2.53
CA PHE A 22 4.14 -1.38 -2.44
C PHE A 22 3.20 -2.16 -3.35
N TYR A 23 3.46 -2.16 -4.66
CA TYR A 23 2.57 -2.78 -5.62
C TYR A 23 2.37 -4.27 -5.37
N THR A 24 3.44 -4.98 -5.02
CA THR A 24 3.38 -6.43 -4.77
C THR A 24 2.62 -6.75 -3.49
N HIS A 25 2.85 -5.96 -2.43
CA HIS A 25 2.17 -6.09 -1.13
C HIS A 25 0.66 -5.82 -1.27
N GLU A 26 0.29 -4.64 -1.75
CA GLU A 26 -1.11 -4.18 -1.81
C GLU A 26 -1.99 -5.11 -2.66
N ILE A 27 -1.48 -5.58 -3.81
CA ILE A 27 -2.23 -6.49 -4.67
C ILE A 27 -2.45 -7.84 -3.97
N ARG A 28 -1.43 -8.38 -3.31
CA ARG A 28 -1.53 -9.69 -2.66
C ARG A 28 -2.39 -9.64 -1.40
N GLU A 29 -2.31 -8.56 -0.64
CA GLU A 29 -3.19 -8.29 0.50
C GLU A 29 -4.65 -8.22 0.04
N LEU A 30 -4.94 -7.44 -1.01
CA LEU A 30 -6.29 -7.30 -1.55
C LEU A 30 -6.86 -8.63 -2.06
N GLU A 31 -6.04 -9.46 -2.73
CA GLU A 31 -6.44 -10.79 -3.16
C GLU A 31 -6.84 -11.67 -1.96
N ARG A 32 -6.07 -11.64 -0.88
CA ARG A 32 -6.35 -12.40 0.35
C ARG A 32 -7.61 -11.87 1.04
N TYR A 33 -7.74 -10.56 1.16
CA TYR A 33 -8.91 -9.91 1.74
C TYR A 33 -10.20 -10.28 1.00
N ARG A 34 -10.16 -10.23 -0.34
CA ARG A 34 -11.30 -10.66 -1.19
C ARG A 34 -11.60 -12.15 -1.09
N ALA A 35 -10.58 -13.00 -0.96
CA ALA A 35 -10.77 -14.44 -0.81
C ALA A 35 -11.51 -14.81 0.49
N LEU A 36 -11.48 -13.93 1.50
CA LEU A 36 -12.23 -14.09 2.75
C LEU A 36 -13.69 -13.63 2.66
N GLY A 37 -14.10 -13.07 1.52
CA GLY A 37 -15.50 -12.76 1.21
C GLY A 37 -16.04 -11.50 1.87
N VAL A 38 -15.16 -10.56 2.27
CA VAL A 38 -15.61 -9.27 2.82
C VAL A 38 -16.29 -8.46 1.71
N PRO A 39 -17.55 -8.02 1.89
CA PRO A 39 -18.26 -7.24 0.89
C PRO A 39 -17.64 -5.85 0.65
N ASP A 40 -17.80 -5.33 -0.57
CA ASP A 40 -17.42 -3.95 -0.89
C ASP A 40 -18.17 -2.95 0.01
N GLY A 41 -17.47 -1.91 0.46
CA GLY A 41 -18.02 -0.88 1.36
C GLY A 41 -18.16 -1.32 2.83
N MET A 42 -17.73 -2.54 3.16
CA MET A 42 -17.52 -2.96 4.55
C MET A 42 -16.03 -3.04 4.85
N GLU A 43 -15.65 -2.48 5.99
CA GLU A 43 -14.30 -2.57 6.53
C GLU A 43 -14.33 -3.50 7.74
N ASP A 44 -13.52 -4.56 7.69
CA ASP A 44 -13.24 -5.41 8.82
C ASP A 44 -11.75 -5.27 9.16
N GLU A 45 -11.47 -4.49 10.19
CA GLU A 45 -10.12 -4.16 10.62
C GLU A 45 -9.32 -5.41 11.05
N SER A 46 -9.99 -6.42 11.63
CA SER A 46 -9.32 -7.67 12.02
C SER A 46 -8.89 -8.45 10.80
N VAL A 47 -9.79 -8.61 9.84
CA VAL A 47 -9.49 -9.32 8.59
C VAL A 47 -8.42 -8.58 7.80
N TRP A 48 -8.51 -7.26 7.74
CA TRP A 48 -7.48 -6.43 7.12
C TRP A 48 -6.11 -6.67 7.76
N ASN A 49 -6.00 -6.52 9.09
CA ASN A 49 -4.75 -6.74 9.84
C ASN A 49 -4.15 -8.13 9.63
N ASP A 50 -4.98 -9.17 9.62
CA ASP A 50 -4.54 -10.55 9.38
C ASP A 50 -3.97 -10.72 7.97
N THR A 51 -4.67 -10.20 6.96
CA THR A 51 -4.23 -10.29 5.55
C THR A 51 -3.01 -9.42 5.25
N HIS A 52 -2.91 -8.25 5.89
CA HIS A 52 -1.76 -7.36 5.83
C HIS A 52 -0.52 -8.04 6.40
N THR A 53 -0.61 -8.53 7.65
CA THR A 53 0.49 -9.22 8.33
C THR A 53 0.94 -10.47 7.56
N ALA A 54 -0.01 -11.29 7.11
CA ALA A 54 0.31 -12.49 6.33
C ALA A 54 1.05 -12.17 5.02
N THR A 55 0.74 -11.03 4.39
CA THR A 55 1.39 -10.62 3.14
C THR A 55 2.81 -10.11 3.38
N LEU A 56 3.04 -9.36 4.46
CA LEU A 56 4.38 -8.95 4.87
C LEU A 56 5.28 -10.17 5.16
N GLU A 57 4.75 -11.16 5.87
CA GLU A 57 5.48 -12.39 6.20
C GLU A 57 5.84 -13.22 4.96
N ASP A 58 4.90 -13.39 4.03
CA ASP A 58 5.12 -14.09 2.75
C ASP A 58 6.32 -13.52 1.98
N PHE A 59 6.39 -12.19 1.89
CA PHE A 59 7.44 -11.49 1.16
C PHE A 59 8.68 -11.17 2.00
N LYS A 60 8.66 -11.53 3.29
CA LYS A 60 9.72 -11.23 4.26
C LYS A 60 10.05 -9.73 4.31
N VAL A 61 9.01 -8.90 4.21
CA VAL A 61 9.12 -7.44 4.26
C VAL A 61 8.93 -6.98 5.70
N SER A 62 9.82 -6.12 6.18
CA SER A 62 9.64 -5.42 7.44
C SER A 62 9.43 -3.93 7.16
N GLU A 63 8.21 -3.42 7.37
CA GLU A 63 7.90 -2.02 7.07
C GLU A 63 8.75 -1.02 7.88
N LYS A 64 9.26 -1.44 9.04
CA LYS A 64 10.16 -0.64 9.88
C LYS A 64 11.50 -0.35 9.20
N THR A 65 11.99 -1.25 8.36
CA THR A 65 13.30 -1.13 7.69
C THR A 65 13.18 -1.05 6.16
N GLN A 66 12.05 -1.47 5.61
CA GLN A 66 11.72 -1.54 4.20
C GLN A 66 10.33 -0.91 4.00
N PRO A 67 10.24 0.42 4.00
CA PRO A 67 8.95 1.10 3.91
C PRO A 67 8.22 0.73 2.63
N LEU A 68 6.88 0.67 2.72
CA LEU A 68 5.98 0.50 1.58
C LEU A 68 5.70 1.83 0.87
N TYR A 69 5.83 2.96 1.57
CA TYR A 69 5.58 4.28 1.02
C TYR A 69 6.87 5.02 0.69
N THR A 70 6.81 5.87 -0.33
CA THR A 70 7.92 6.76 -0.68
C THR A 70 7.87 8.01 0.21
N PRO A 71 9.00 8.70 0.44
CA PRO A 71 9.00 9.93 1.23
C PRO A 71 8.06 11.02 0.67
N ASP A 72 7.85 11.05 -0.65
CA ASP A 72 6.91 11.98 -1.27
C ASP A 72 5.44 11.61 -0.99
N ALA A 73 5.14 10.31 -0.85
CA ALA A 73 3.82 9.85 -0.45
C ALA A 73 3.53 10.21 1.01
N ASP A 74 4.51 10.01 1.90
CA ASP A 74 4.40 10.38 3.31
C ASP A 74 4.14 11.88 3.46
N LYS A 75 4.91 12.73 2.76
CA LYS A 75 4.69 14.18 2.75
C LYS A 75 3.31 14.58 2.22
N ALA A 76 2.84 13.91 1.17
CA ALA A 76 1.52 14.19 0.60
C ALA A 76 0.39 13.82 1.59
N TYR A 77 0.56 12.72 2.33
CA TYR A 77 -0.35 12.33 3.41
C TYR A 77 -0.35 13.37 4.54
N GLU A 78 0.82 13.78 5.02
CA GLU A 78 0.94 14.81 6.07
C GLU A 78 0.29 16.14 5.66
N GLU A 79 0.46 16.56 4.40
CA GLU A 79 -0.16 17.78 3.89
C GLU A 79 -1.69 17.66 3.81
N GLN A 80 -2.21 16.50 3.40
CA GLN A 80 -3.65 16.23 3.37
C GLN A 80 -4.24 16.25 4.78
N GLU A 81 -3.64 15.52 5.72
CA GLU A 81 -4.05 15.48 7.13
C GLU A 81 -4.08 16.88 7.73
N ARG A 82 -3.06 17.71 7.48
CA ARG A 82 -3.02 19.09 7.96
C ARG A 82 -4.15 19.94 7.36
N ARG A 83 -4.49 19.73 6.09
CA ARG A 83 -5.58 20.47 5.41
C ARG A 83 -6.96 20.06 5.94
N GLU A 84 -7.16 18.79 6.25
CA GLU A 84 -8.45 18.28 6.74
C GLU A 84 -8.69 18.60 8.23
N ASN A 85 -7.60 18.80 8.98
CA ASN A 85 -7.64 19.15 10.40
C ASN A 85 -7.49 20.67 10.70
N THR A 86 -7.53 21.55 9.69
CA THR A 86 -7.48 23.02 9.83
C THR A 86 -8.79 23.65 9.35
#